data_AF-A0A562HPR0-F1
#
_entry.id   AF-A0A562HPR0-F1
#
_cell.length_a   1.000
_cell.length_b   1.000
_cell.length_c   1.000
_cell.angle_alpha   90.00
_cell.angle_beta   90.00
_cell.angle_gamma   90.00
#
_symmetry.space_group_name_H-M   'P 1'
#
loop_
_entity.id
_entity.type
_entity.pdbx_description
1 polymer ?
#
loop_
_entity_poly.entity_id
_entity_poly.type
_entity_poly.pdbx_seq_one_letter_code
_entity_poly.pdbx_strand_id
1 'polypeptide(L)'
;MRTKKISILMTLILGMIIGLAGCSQEKEKSTLQEIAPVHKDKISTFSVTRGNSGTTEFTDREHIKTIVDRLEKIKFSKMNLEQEKEVFQEGRVFSQDTTYFIQLLERGEYNQVLYEVQLAILSETELILNDSATIQEKRTISYINQKDEASLEAVKELHSLVKTIME
;
A
#
# COMPACT_ATOMS: atom_id res chain seq x y z
N MET A 1 9.16 51.39 33.48
CA MET A 1 8.18 50.38 32.96
C MET A 1 8.48 49.87 31.55
N ARG A 2 9.65 50.14 30.93
CA ARG A 2 9.98 49.69 29.55
C ARG A 2 10.65 48.32 29.45
N THR A 3 11.30 47.84 30.52
CA THR A 3 12.09 46.59 30.51
C THR A 3 11.24 45.32 30.70
N LYS A 4 10.10 45.40 31.40
CA LYS A 4 9.21 44.24 31.62
C LYS A 4 8.45 43.80 30.36
N LYS A 5 8.18 44.71 29.42
CA LYS A 5 7.44 44.40 28.18
C LYS A 5 8.29 43.63 27.15
N ILE A 6 9.60 43.87 27.13
CA ILE A 6 10.53 43.20 26.21
C ILE A 6 10.75 41.75 26.63
N SER A 7 10.84 41.49 27.94
CA SER A 7 11.02 40.14 28.47
C SER A 7 9.82 39.22 28.18
N ILE A 8 8.59 39.73 28.27
CA ILE A 8 7.38 38.95 27.96
C ILE A 8 7.28 38.65 26.45
N LEU A 9 7.66 39.61 25.60
CA LEU A 9 7.62 39.41 24.15
C LEU A 9 8.64 38.37 23.68
N MET A 10 9.83 38.33 24.29
CA MET A 10 10.85 37.32 23.99
C MET A 10 10.44 35.90 24.42
N THR A 11 9.77 35.75 25.56
CA THR A 11 9.25 34.44 26.02
C THR A 11 8.12 33.93 25.13
N LEU A 12 7.27 34.82 24.60
CA LEU A 12 6.20 34.48 23.66
C LEU A 12 6.74 34.01 22.30
N ILE A 13 7.82 34.62 21.81
CA ILE A 13 8.48 34.20 20.56
C ILE A 13 9.18 32.85 20.74
N LEU A 14 9.85 32.63 21.88
CA LEU A 14 10.51 31.36 22.18
C LEU A 14 9.51 30.20 22.34
N GLY A 15 8.31 30.48 22.87
CA GLY A 15 7.23 29.50 22.98
C GLY A 15 6.63 29.06 21.63
N MET A 16 6.63 29.92 20.61
CA MET A 16 6.15 29.56 19.26
C MET A 16 7.13 28.67 18.49
N ILE A 17 8.44 28.75 18.76
CA ILE A 17 9.44 27.94 18.06
C ILE A 17 9.35 26.46 18.48
N ILE A 18 8.91 26.18 19.73
CA ILE A 18 8.77 24.81 20.24
C ILE A 18 7.51 24.12 19.68
N GLY A 19 6.54 24.88 19.14
CA GLY A 19 5.34 24.33 18.50
C GLY A 19 5.55 23.81 17.07
N LEU A 20 6.65 24.19 16.39
CA LEU A 20 6.94 23.77 15.01
C LEU A 20 7.90 22.57 14.93
N ALA A 21 8.48 22.15 16.05
CA ALA A 21 9.23 20.89 16.17
C ALA A 21 8.31 19.68 16.44
N GLY A 22 6.99 19.85 16.31
CA GLY A 22 6.03 18.75 16.15
C GLY A 22 6.04 18.13 14.74
N CYS A 23 7.09 18.35 13.96
CA CYS A 23 7.42 17.49 12.84
C CYS A 23 7.57 16.08 13.41
N SER A 24 6.59 15.22 13.15
CA SER A 24 6.71 13.79 13.31
C SER A 24 8.09 13.39 12.81
N GLN A 25 9.01 13.12 13.73
CA GLN A 25 10.19 12.35 13.42
C GLN A 25 9.66 10.96 13.11
N GLU A 26 9.16 10.80 11.88
CA GLU A 26 9.23 9.52 11.19
C GLU A 26 10.71 9.19 11.24
N LYS A 27 11.10 8.41 12.25
CA LYS A 27 12.44 7.89 12.38
C LYS A 27 12.74 7.27 11.02
N GLU A 28 13.74 7.82 10.33
CA GLU A 28 14.39 7.21 9.17
C GLU A 28 14.94 5.84 9.61
N LYS A 29 14.05 4.87 9.76
CA LYS A 29 14.41 3.47 9.78
C LYS A 29 14.63 3.13 8.32
N SER A 30 15.91 3.10 7.95
CA SER A 30 16.52 2.20 6.98
C SER A 30 15.58 1.71 5.88
N THR A 31 15.84 2.21 4.67
CA THR A 31 15.20 2.06 3.35
C THR A 31 15.03 0.63 2.81
N LEU A 32 15.01 -0.39 3.67
CA LEU A 32 14.68 -1.78 3.36
C LEU A 32 13.86 -2.35 4.52
N GLN A 33 12.62 -1.90 4.68
CA GLN A 33 11.66 -2.67 5.46
C GLN A 33 11.32 -3.90 4.62
N GLU A 34 11.72 -5.07 5.12
CA GLU A 34 11.15 -6.35 4.69
C GLU A 34 9.63 -6.19 4.73
N ILE A 35 9.05 -6.06 3.54
CA ILE A 35 7.63 -6.24 3.30
C ILE A 35 7.24 -7.51 4.06
N ALA A 36 6.13 -7.47 4.82
CA ALA A 36 5.61 -8.69 5.42
C ALA A 36 5.52 -9.76 4.30
N PRO A 37 6.34 -10.81 4.34
CA PRO A 37 6.44 -11.74 3.23
C PRO A 37 5.05 -12.33 2.99
N VAL A 38 4.61 -12.34 1.75
CA VAL A 38 3.35 -13.01 1.38
C VAL A 38 3.54 -14.48 1.75
N HIS A 39 2.87 -14.93 2.82
CA HIS A 39 2.99 -16.30 3.30
C HIS A 39 2.25 -17.22 2.32
N LYS A 40 2.98 -17.69 1.29
CA LYS A 40 2.43 -18.41 0.13
C LYS A 40 1.58 -19.62 0.53
N ASP A 41 2.01 -20.32 1.57
CA ASP A 41 1.40 -21.52 2.12
C ASP A 41 0.05 -21.26 2.79
N LYS A 42 -0.21 -20.01 3.19
CA LYS A 42 -1.43 -19.61 3.88
C LYS A 42 -2.55 -19.15 2.95
N ILE A 43 -2.24 -18.71 1.72
CA ILE A 43 -3.25 -18.19 0.81
C ILE A 43 -4.13 -19.34 0.27
N SER A 44 -5.41 -19.31 0.62
CA SER A 44 -6.41 -20.27 0.17
C SER A 44 -7.33 -19.72 -0.91
N THR A 45 -7.45 -18.39 -0.97
CA THR A 45 -8.46 -17.69 -1.77
C THR A 45 -7.90 -16.35 -2.21
N PHE A 46 -8.34 -15.85 -3.35
CA PHE A 46 -8.16 -14.44 -3.69
C PHE A 46 -9.46 -13.82 -4.18
N SER A 47 -9.63 -12.52 -3.95
CA SER A 47 -10.73 -11.75 -4.51
C SER A 47 -10.19 -10.66 -5.43
N VAL A 48 -10.97 -10.30 -6.45
CA VAL A 48 -10.65 -9.21 -7.38
C VAL A 48 -11.83 -8.25 -7.47
N THR A 49 -11.56 -6.95 -7.36
CA THR A 49 -12.51 -5.87 -7.64
C THR A 49 -11.96 -4.99 -8.76
N ARG A 50 -12.77 -4.68 -9.78
CA ARG A 50 -12.37 -3.83 -10.91
C ARG A 50 -13.01 -2.45 -10.75
N GLY A 51 -12.22 -1.43 -10.43
CA GLY A 51 -12.73 -0.08 -10.15
C GLY A 51 -13.88 -0.11 -9.13
N ASN A 52 -15.06 0.37 -9.54
CA ASN A 52 -16.29 0.36 -8.74
C ASN A 52 -17.19 -0.87 -8.99
N SER A 53 -16.70 -1.92 -9.65
CA SER A 53 -17.47 -3.14 -9.91
C SER A 53 -17.71 -3.95 -8.63
N GLY A 54 -18.55 -4.98 -8.75
CA GLY A 54 -18.62 -6.03 -7.72
C GLY A 54 -17.28 -6.76 -7.57
N THR A 55 -17.06 -7.31 -6.38
CA THR A 55 -15.93 -8.18 -6.06
C THR A 55 -16.23 -9.62 -6.45
N THR A 56 -15.29 -10.28 -7.13
CA THR A 56 -15.36 -11.71 -7.47
C THR A 56 -14.34 -12.48 -6.66
N GLU A 57 -14.74 -13.59 -6.03
CA GLU A 57 -13.87 -14.44 -5.22
C GLU A 57 -13.50 -15.73 -5.98
N PHE A 58 -12.25 -16.16 -5.85
CA PHE A 58 -11.65 -17.27 -6.57
C PHE A 58 -10.85 -18.18 -5.62
N THR A 59 -10.88 -19.49 -5.90
CA THR A 59 -10.15 -20.52 -5.14
C THR A 59 -9.18 -21.33 -6.01
N ASP A 60 -8.95 -20.91 -7.26
CA ASP A 60 -8.05 -21.57 -8.20
C ASP A 60 -6.60 -21.52 -7.68
N ARG A 61 -6.04 -22.71 -7.42
CA ARG A 61 -4.71 -22.87 -6.85
C ARG A 61 -3.58 -22.47 -7.80
N GLU A 62 -3.75 -22.67 -9.11
CA GLU A 62 -2.74 -22.28 -10.10
C GLU A 62 -2.71 -20.76 -10.27
N HIS A 63 -3.87 -20.09 -10.25
CA HIS A 63 -3.93 -18.63 -10.23
C HIS A 63 -3.31 -18.05 -8.96
N ILE A 64 -3.65 -18.58 -7.78
CA ILE A 64 -3.05 -18.15 -6.50
C ILE A 64 -1.53 -18.30 -6.56
N LYS A 65 -1.05 -19.48 -6.94
CA LYS A 65 0.39 -19.76 -7.05
C LYS A 65 1.07 -18.78 -8.00
N THR A 66 0.49 -18.54 -9.17
CA THR A 66 1.04 -17.61 -10.16
C THR A 66 1.12 -16.19 -9.60
N ILE A 67 0.06 -15.71 -8.93
CA ILE A 67 0.04 -14.38 -8.33
C ILE A 67 1.17 -14.25 -7.30
N VAL A 68 1.27 -15.20 -6.38
CA VAL A 68 2.27 -15.16 -5.32
C VAL A 68 3.70 -15.29 -5.87
N ASP A 69 3.93 -16.17 -6.85
CA ASP A 69 5.23 -16.31 -7.52
C ASP A 69 5.66 -15.04 -8.27
N ARG A 70 4.72 -14.23 -8.77
CA ARG A 70 5.05 -12.92 -9.37
C ARG A 70 5.31 -11.85 -8.32
N LEU A 71 4.56 -11.83 -7.23
CA LEU A 71 4.79 -10.87 -6.14
C LEU A 71 6.20 -11.00 -5.55
N GLU A 72 6.74 -12.22 -5.44
CA GLU A 72 8.11 -12.44 -4.95
C GLU A 72 9.21 -11.86 -5.86
N LYS A 73 8.91 -11.68 -7.15
CA LYS A 73 9.86 -11.09 -8.10
C LYS A 73 9.85 -9.57 -8.06
N ILE A 74 8.82 -8.97 -7.46
CA ILE A 74 8.65 -7.53 -7.42
C ILE A 74 9.42 -6.98 -6.22
N LYS A 75 10.34 -6.06 -6.51
CA LYS A 75 10.93 -5.21 -5.48
C LYS A 75 10.00 -4.04 -5.24
N PHE A 76 9.78 -3.70 -3.99
CA PHE A 76 8.96 -2.55 -3.64
C PHE A 76 9.78 -1.46 -2.94
N SER A 77 9.27 -0.24 -3.03
CA SER A 77 9.74 0.90 -2.25
C SER A 77 8.56 1.51 -1.51
N LYS A 78 8.77 1.84 -0.24
CA LYS A 78 7.78 2.53 0.57
C LYS A 78 7.46 3.89 -0.05
N MET A 79 6.17 4.20 -0.16
CA MET A 79 5.72 5.50 -0.65
C MET A 79 5.77 6.54 0.47
N ASN A 80 6.21 7.75 0.11
CA ASN A 80 6.01 8.92 0.94
C ASN A 80 4.64 9.58 0.65
N LEU A 81 4.25 10.56 1.47
CA LEU A 81 2.95 11.22 1.35
C LEU A 81 2.74 11.97 0.02
N GLU A 82 3.80 12.51 -0.57
CA GLU A 82 3.71 13.21 -1.86
C GLU A 82 3.48 12.22 -3.00
N GLN A 83 4.21 11.10 -2.98
CA GLN A 83 4.02 10.00 -3.92
C GLN A 83 2.62 9.39 -3.80
N GLU A 84 2.10 9.19 -2.57
CA GLU A 84 0.73 8.71 -2.36
C GLU A 84 -0.30 9.65 -3.00
N LYS A 85 -0.14 10.97 -2.84
CA LYS A 85 -1.06 11.94 -3.45
C LYS A 85 -1.01 11.90 -4.98
N GLU A 86 0.18 11.81 -5.55
CA GLU A 86 0.39 11.76 -7.00
C GLU A 86 -0.21 10.49 -7.60
N VAL A 87 0.14 9.33 -7.04
CA VAL A 87 -0.26 8.01 -7.56
C VAL A 87 -1.76 7.76 -7.32
N PHE A 88 -2.27 8.06 -6.12
CA PHE A 88 -3.68 7.79 -5.81
C PHE A 88 -4.62 8.82 -6.41
N GLN A 89 -4.11 10.00 -6.79
CA GLN A 89 -4.90 11.10 -7.35
C GLN A 89 -6.12 11.42 -6.47
N GLU A 90 -5.90 11.55 -5.15
CA GLU A 90 -6.96 11.75 -4.14
C GLU A 90 -8.01 10.61 -4.12
N GLY A 91 -7.58 9.40 -4.47
CA GLY A 91 -8.43 8.21 -4.55
C GLY A 91 -9.17 8.04 -5.86
N ARG A 92 -9.03 8.96 -6.84
CA ARG A 92 -9.69 8.83 -8.15
C ARG A 92 -9.19 7.62 -8.95
N VAL A 93 -7.94 7.20 -8.77
CA VAL A 93 -7.41 6.03 -9.50
C VAL A 93 -8.17 4.75 -9.14
N PHE A 94 -8.71 4.69 -7.92
CA PHE A 94 -9.39 3.52 -7.38
C PHE A 94 -10.79 3.28 -7.95
N SER A 95 -11.41 4.29 -8.55
CA SER A 95 -12.71 4.14 -9.21
C SER A 95 -12.61 3.84 -10.71
N GLN A 96 -11.40 3.76 -11.27
CA GLN A 96 -11.19 3.52 -12.69
C GLN A 96 -11.38 2.03 -13.02
N ASP A 97 -12.07 1.75 -14.14
CA ASP A 97 -12.28 0.38 -14.63
C ASP A 97 -10.98 -0.30 -15.12
N THR A 98 -9.87 0.43 -15.15
CA THR A 98 -8.53 -0.09 -15.43
C THR A 98 -7.79 -0.54 -14.17
N THR A 99 -8.31 -0.21 -12.98
CA THR A 99 -7.70 -0.54 -11.71
C THR A 99 -8.27 -1.84 -11.16
N TYR A 100 -7.39 -2.74 -10.72
CA TYR A 100 -7.78 -4.00 -10.08
C TYR A 100 -7.29 -4.04 -8.63
N PHE A 101 -8.21 -4.22 -7.68
CA PHE A 101 -7.87 -4.54 -6.30
C PHE A 101 -7.86 -6.03 -6.11
N ILE A 102 -6.83 -6.54 -5.45
CA ILE A 102 -6.67 -7.95 -5.17
C ILE A 102 -6.51 -8.11 -3.68
N GLN A 103 -7.31 -8.99 -3.08
CA GLN A 103 -7.09 -9.44 -1.71
C GLN A 103 -6.66 -10.90 -1.75
N LEU A 104 -5.48 -11.23 -1.24
CA LEU A 104 -5.05 -12.59 -1.00
C LEU A 104 -5.40 -12.97 0.43
N LEU A 105 -6.15 -14.05 0.61
CA LEU A 105 -6.78 -14.38 1.88
C LEU A 105 -6.39 -15.80 2.33
N GLU A 106 -6.11 -15.94 3.62
CA GLU A 106 -6.21 -17.20 4.34
C GLU A 106 -7.60 -17.29 4.97
N ARG A 107 -8.36 -18.32 4.60
CA ARG A 107 -9.67 -18.62 5.19
C ARG A 107 -9.52 -19.75 6.21
N GLY A 108 -9.93 -19.48 7.45
CA GLY A 108 -10.05 -20.49 8.50
C GLY A 108 -11.40 -21.21 8.48
N GLU A 109 -11.65 -22.01 9.52
CA GLU A 109 -12.98 -22.60 9.75
C GLU A 109 -14.07 -21.51 9.79
N TYR A 110 -15.25 -21.82 9.26
CA TYR A 110 -16.37 -20.87 9.17
C TYR A 110 -16.10 -19.61 8.33
N ASN A 111 -15.17 -19.67 7.37
CA ASN A 111 -14.83 -18.58 6.44
C ASN A 111 -14.24 -17.32 7.08
N GLN A 112 -13.75 -17.40 8.31
CA GLN A 112 -13.04 -16.28 8.94
C GLN A 112 -11.74 -15.94 8.18
N VAL A 113 -11.43 -14.64 8.04
CA VAL A 113 -10.16 -14.18 7.46
C VAL A 113 -9.09 -14.25 8.56
N LEU A 114 -8.08 -15.10 8.36
CA LEU A 114 -6.97 -15.27 9.30
C LEU A 114 -5.75 -14.43 8.90
N TYR A 115 -5.59 -14.20 7.60
CA TYR A 115 -4.50 -13.44 7.02
C TYR A 115 -4.98 -12.78 5.73
N GLU A 116 -4.52 -11.56 5.47
CA GLU A 116 -4.90 -10.76 4.31
C GLU A 116 -3.69 -9.99 3.78
N VAL A 117 -3.52 -10.01 2.46
CA VAL A 117 -2.64 -9.11 1.71
C VAL A 117 -3.48 -8.34 0.71
N GLN A 118 -3.38 -7.01 0.74
CA GLN A 118 -4.11 -6.13 -0.18
C GLN A 118 -3.17 -5.51 -1.20
N LEU A 119 -3.56 -5.62 -2.47
CA LEU A 119 -2.83 -5.10 -3.61
C LEU A 119 -3.75 -4.26 -4.49
N ALA A 120 -3.20 -3.26 -5.17
CA ALA A 120 -3.89 -2.55 -6.25
C ALA A 120 -2.99 -2.49 -7.48
N ILE A 121 -3.44 -3.05 -8.60
CA ILE A 121 -2.80 -2.92 -9.91
C ILE A 121 -3.45 -1.74 -10.62
N LEU A 122 -2.72 -0.64 -10.76
CA LEU A 122 -3.21 0.59 -11.36
C LEU A 122 -2.98 0.61 -12.88
N SER A 123 -1.93 -0.07 -13.34
CA SER A 123 -1.56 -0.21 -14.75
C SER A 123 -0.65 -1.42 -14.97
N GLU A 124 -0.23 -1.66 -16.22
CA GLU A 124 0.79 -2.67 -16.56
C GLU A 124 2.16 -2.42 -15.93
N THR A 125 2.38 -1.25 -15.34
CA THR A 125 3.69 -0.85 -14.77
C THR A 125 3.62 -0.44 -13.30
N GLU A 126 2.42 -0.31 -12.74
CA GLU A 126 2.20 0.21 -11.40
C GLU A 126 1.33 -0.72 -10.57
N LEU A 127 1.92 -1.24 -9.50
CA LEU A 127 1.31 -2.09 -8.50
C LEU A 127 1.64 -1.55 -7.11
N ILE A 128 0.59 -1.41 -6.31
CA ILE A 128 0.63 -0.98 -4.92
C ILE A 128 0.41 -2.19 -4.03
N LEU A 129 1.22 -2.30 -2.98
CA LEU A 129 1.07 -3.26 -1.91
C LEU A 129 0.84 -2.50 -0.61
N ASN A 130 -0.25 -2.81 0.07
CA ASN A 130 -0.58 -2.22 1.37
C ASN A 130 0.02 -3.04 2.50
N ASP A 131 0.59 -2.36 3.50
CA ASP A 131 1.10 -2.99 4.70
C ASP A 131 -0.05 -3.49 5.58
N SER A 132 -0.23 -4.82 5.64
CA SER A 132 -1.27 -5.47 6.42
C SER A 132 -1.27 -5.05 7.90
N ALA A 133 -0.12 -4.71 8.47
CA ALA A 133 -0.01 -4.28 9.86
C ALA A 133 -0.64 -2.90 10.12
N THR A 134 -0.79 -2.07 9.08
CA THR A 134 -1.23 -0.67 9.22
C THR A 134 -2.58 -0.38 8.57
N ILE A 135 -3.24 -1.38 7.98
CA ILE A 135 -4.56 -1.23 7.33
C ILE A 135 -5.61 -0.66 8.30
N GLN A 136 -5.58 -1.05 9.57
CA GLN A 136 -6.53 -0.59 10.59
C GLN A 136 -6.03 0.63 11.39
N GLU A 137 -4.85 1.16 11.06
CA GLU A 137 -4.31 2.34 11.70
C GLU A 137 -4.86 3.62 11.06
N LYS A 138 -4.48 4.79 11.60
CA LYS A 138 -4.88 6.10 11.05
C LYS A 138 -4.43 6.32 9.61
N ARG A 139 -3.35 5.64 9.19
CA ARG A 139 -2.81 5.67 7.84
C ARG A 139 -2.25 4.31 7.50
N THR A 140 -2.69 3.75 6.39
CA THR A 140 -2.09 2.56 5.80
C THR A 140 -0.78 2.94 5.10
N ILE A 141 0.31 2.29 5.47
CA ILE A 141 1.57 2.38 4.75
C ILE A 141 1.43 1.62 3.43
N SER A 142 1.76 2.29 2.34
CA SER A 142 1.72 1.71 0.99
C SER A 142 3.12 1.61 0.41
N TYR A 143 3.35 0.57 -0.40
CA TYR A 143 4.56 0.36 -1.15
C TYR A 143 4.21 0.29 -2.64
N ILE A 144 5.07 0.82 -3.50
CA ILE A 144 4.94 0.73 -4.96
C ILE A 144 6.08 -0.11 -5.54
N ASN A 145 5.82 -0.84 -6.61
CA ASN A 145 6.86 -1.59 -7.32
C ASN A 145 7.98 -0.66 -7.81
N GLN A 146 9.21 -1.17 -7.79
CA GLN A 146 10.35 -0.50 -8.41
C GLN A 146 10.28 -0.64 -9.93
N LYS A 147 11.03 0.23 -10.62
CA LYS A 147 11.08 0.30 -12.09
C LYS A 147 12.16 -0.59 -12.71
N ASP A 148 12.71 -1.56 -11.97
CA ASP A 148 13.64 -2.53 -12.54
C ASP A 148 12.90 -3.56 -13.41
N GLU A 149 13.58 -4.09 -14.42
CA GLU A 149 13.01 -4.92 -15.48
C GLU A 149 12.21 -6.11 -14.93
N ALA A 150 12.75 -6.81 -13.92
CA ALA A 150 12.08 -7.96 -13.30
C ALA A 150 10.77 -7.58 -12.60
N SER A 151 10.74 -6.43 -11.90
CA SER A 151 9.55 -5.93 -11.24
C SER A 151 8.49 -5.51 -12.25
N LEU A 152 8.89 -4.78 -13.31
CA LEU A 152 7.97 -4.32 -14.35
C LEU A 152 7.35 -5.50 -15.12
N GLU A 153 8.15 -6.50 -15.49
CA GLU A 153 7.64 -7.69 -16.17
C GLU A 153 6.65 -8.45 -15.28
N ALA A 154 6.98 -8.64 -13.99
CA ALA A 154 6.08 -9.29 -13.05
C ALA A 154 4.76 -8.53 -12.85
N VAL A 155 4.78 -7.19 -12.80
CA VAL A 155 3.56 -6.36 -12.72
C VAL A 155 2.72 -6.50 -13.98
N LYS A 156 3.35 -6.47 -15.16
CA LYS A 156 2.66 -6.63 -16.44
C LYS A 156 1.99 -8.00 -16.56
N GLU A 157 2.69 -9.06 -16.16
CA GLU A 157 2.14 -10.42 -16.12
C GLU A 157 0.95 -10.52 -15.16
N LEU A 158 1.04 -9.92 -13.97
CA LEU A 158 -0.07 -9.86 -13.01
C LEU A 158 -1.27 -9.09 -13.58
N HIS A 159 -1.04 -7.93 -14.19
CA HIS A 159 -2.09 -7.13 -14.83
C HIS A 159 -2.79 -7.95 -15.92
N SER A 160 -2.03 -8.63 -16.78
CA SER A 160 -2.59 -9.47 -17.85
C SER A 160 -3.42 -10.64 -17.31
N LEU A 161 -2.93 -11.32 -16.26
CA LEU A 161 -3.64 -12.42 -15.61
C LEU A 161 -4.98 -11.94 -15.05
N VAL A 162 -4.96 -10.86 -14.27
CA VAL A 162 -6.15 -10.36 -13.58
C VAL A 162 -7.17 -9.80 -14.56
N LYS A 163 -6.71 -9.11 -15.61
CA LYS A 163 -7.56 -8.67 -16.71
C LYS A 163 -8.26 -9.86 -17.38
N THR A 164 -7.53 -10.92 -17.69
CA THR A 164 -8.08 -12.14 -18.32
C THR A 164 -9.10 -12.85 -17.43
N ILE A 165 -8.91 -12.82 -16.10
CA ILE A 165 -9.85 -13.43 -15.15
C ILE A 165 -11.15 -12.64 -15.05
N MET A 166 -11.10 -11.32 -15.29
CA MET A 166 -12.22 -10.39 -15.10
C MET A 166 -12.98 -10.02 -16.37
N GLU A 167 -12.50 -10.42 -17.56
CA GLU A 167 -13.09 -10.18 -18.88
C GLU A 167 -13.62 -11.48 -19.51
#